data_AF-A0A958G7E6-F1
#
_entry.id   AF-A0A958G7E6-F1
#
_cell.length_a   1.000
_cell.length_b   1.000
_cell.length_c   1.000
_cell.angle_alpha   90.00
_cell.angle_beta   90.00
_cell.angle_gamma   90.00
#
_symmetry.space_group_name_H-M   'P 1'
#
loop_
_entity.id
_entity.type
_entity.pdbx_description
1 polymer ?
#
loop_
_entity_poly.entity_id
_entity_poly.type
_entity_poly.pdbx_seq_one_letter_code
_entity_poly.pdbx_strand_id
1 'polypeptide(L)'
;MLIASAGAQAQKIRISAIFVNSEAQAQEILGKLRAGENFGALAAQYSIGPGKDQRGDLGFFDPEDLLAELRDTAQQLEVGQLSGIIAVTNGFCIVMKTDQKTPEALEAMAKQIEQWEFHQDQAAEFYFQNRFGEAARHAREALEIA
;
A
#
# COMPACT_ATOMS: atom_id res chain seq x y z
N MET A 1 -23.65 23.14 17.10
CA MET A 1 -23.50 22.04 16.14
C MET A 1 -22.45 22.49 15.14
N LEU A 2 -21.18 22.14 15.36
CA LEU A 2 -20.12 22.43 14.39
C LEU A 2 -20.19 21.33 13.34
N ILE A 3 -20.67 21.68 12.14
CA ILE A 3 -20.45 20.88 10.95
C ILE A 3 -19.00 21.14 10.59
N ALA A 4 -18.08 20.37 11.19
CA ALA A 4 -16.76 20.23 10.61
C ALA A 4 -17.00 19.56 9.26
N SER A 5 -16.90 20.33 8.17
CA SER A 5 -16.68 19.74 6.87
C SER A 5 -15.42 18.89 7.02
N ALA A 6 -15.59 17.57 7.03
CA ALA A 6 -14.51 16.63 6.88
C ALA A 6 -13.89 16.93 5.51
N GLY A 7 -12.93 17.87 5.50
CA GLY A 7 -12.07 18.09 4.36
C GLY A 7 -11.49 16.74 4.02
N ALA A 8 -11.67 16.33 2.76
CA ALA A 8 -11.19 15.09 2.19
C ALA A 8 -9.79 14.80 2.73
N GLN A 9 -9.72 13.85 3.65
CA GLN A 9 -8.47 13.62 4.35
C GLN A 9 -7.53 12.90 3.38
N ALA A 10 -6.36 13.50 3.15
CA ALA A 10 -5.48 13.25 2.01
C ALA A 10 -5.21 11.75 1.80
N GLN A 11 -5.99 11.13 0.93
CA GLN A 11 -5.88 9.72 0.60
C GLN A 11 -4.95 9.60 -0.60
N LYS A 12 -3.78 8.95 -0.42
CA LYS A 12 -2.87 8.69 -1.53
C LYS A 12 -3.21 7.38 -2.20
N ILE A 13 -3.29 7.37 -3.53
CA ILE A 13 -3.57 6.18 -4.31
C ILE A 13 -2.34 5.84 -5.14
N ARG A 14 -1.94 4.56 -5.16
CA ARG A 14 -0.93 4.06 -6.08
C ARG A 14 -1.60 3.31 -7.21
N ILE A 15 -1.26 3.65 -8.44
CA ILE A 15 -1.77 2.96 -9.62
C ILE A 15 -0.64 2.48 -10.52
N SER A 16 -0.93 1.41 -11.25
CA SER A 16 -0.17 1.03 -12.43
C SER A 16 -1.04 1.19 -13.67
N ALA A 17 -0.44 1.58 -14.80
CA ALA A 17 -1.14 1.80 -16.06
C ALA A 17 -0.39 1.24 -17.27
N ILE A 18 -1.15 0.74 -18.24
CA ILE A 18 -0.66 0.39 -19.58
C ILE A 18 -1.32 1.33 -20.57
N PHE A 19 -0.54 2.17 -21.24
CA PHE A 19 -1.04 3.09 -22.27
C PHE A 19 -0.76 2.51 -23.65
N VAL A 20 -1.70 2.65 -24.58
CA VAL A 20 -1.60 2.17 -25.97
C VAL A 20 -2.31 3.10 -26.93
N ASN A 21 -1.92 3.07 -28.21
CA ASN A 21 -2.46 3.97 -29.23
C ASN A 21 -3.81 3.51 -29.80
N SER A 22 -4.21 2.26 -29.61
CA SER A 22 -5.42 1.71 -30.23
C SER A 22 -6.27 0.91 -29.25
N GLU A 23 -7.59 1.00 -29.44
CA GLU A 23 -8.56 0.25 -28.64
C GLU A 23 -8.38 -1.25 -28.82
N ALA A 24 -8.11 -1.71 -30.05
CA ALA A 24 -7.87 -3.12 -30.34
C ALA A 24 -6.69 -3.69 -29.52
N GLN A 25 -5.60 -2.93 -29.40
CA GLN A 25 -4.45 -3.34 -28.58
C GLN A 25 -4.81 -3.33 -27.08
N ALA A 26 -5.59 -2.35 -26.62
CA ALA A 26 -6.09 -2.35 -25.25
C ALA A 26 -7.00 -3.56 -24.96
N GLN A 27 -7.89 -3.93 -25.90
CA GLN A 27 -8.74 -5.10 -25.77
C GLN A 27 -7.93 -6.40 -25.69
N GLU A 28 -6.90 -6.55 -26.53
CA GLU A 28 -5.99 -7.69 -26.48
C GLU A 28 -5.30 -7.80 -25.11
N ILE A 29 -4.70 -6.71 -24.65
CA ILE A 29 -3.98 -6.66 -23.37
C ILE A 29 -4.93 -6.92 -22.20
N LEU A 30 -6.13 -6.35 -22.21
CA LEU A 30 -7.13 -6.58 -21.17
C LEU A 30 -7.56 -8.06 -21.13
N GLY A 31 -7.68 -8.71 -22.29
CA GLY A 31 -7.92 -10.15 -22.38
C GLY A 31 -6.81 -10.96 -21.70
N LYS A 32 -5.55 -10.65 -22.00
CA LYS A 32 -4.37 -11.29 -21.38
C LYS A 32 -4.32 -11.08 -19.87
N LEU A 33 -4.57 -9.86 -19.41
CA LEU A 33 -4.64 -9.54 -17.98
C LEU A 33 -5.73 -10.34 -17.26
N ARG A 34 -6.91 -10.46 -17.87
CA ARG A 34 -8.02 -11.27 -17.33
C ARG A 34 -7.73 -12.77 -17.34
N ALA A 35 -6.85 -13.23 -18.24
CA ALA A 35 -6.35 -14.60 -18.24
C ALA A 35 -5.26 -14.84 -17.16
N GLY A 36 -4.88 -13.82 -16.40
CA GLY A 36 -3.90 -13.91 -15.30
C GLY A 36 -2.46 -13.61 -15.72
N GLU A 37 -2.23 -13.07 -16.92
CA GLU A 37 -0.88 -12.62 -17.30
C GLU A 37 -0.40 -11.46 -16.42
N ASN A 38 0.91 -11.40 -16.20
CA ASN A 38 1.51 -10.42 -15.31
C ASN A 38 1.39 -8.99 -15.88
N PHE A 39 0.76 -8.10 -15.12
CA PHE A 39 0.58 -6.70 -15.52
C PHE A 39 1.89 -6.01 -15.87
N GLY A 40 2.92 -6.16 -15.03
CA GLY A 40 4.20 -5.50 -15.24
C GLY A 40 4.95 -5.98 -16.48
N ALA A 41 4.81 -7.26 -16.83
CA ALA A 41 5.37 -7.81 -18.05
C ALA A 41 4.68 -7.21 -19.29
N LEU A 42 3.35 -7.17 -19.31
CA LEU A 42 2.58 -6.58 -20.39
C LEU A 42 2.83 -5.07 -20.50
N ALA A 43 2.96 -4.37 -19.36
CA ALA A 43 3.30 -2.95 -19.34
C ALA A 43 4.68 -2.67 -19.96
N ALA A 44 5.70 -3.44 -19.57
CA ALA A 44 7.04 -3.29 -20.13
C ALA A 44 7.06 -3.53 -21.66
N GLN A 45 6.30 -4.53 -22.11
CA GLN A 45 6.23 -4.91 -23.51
C GLN A 45 5.44 -3.90 -24.35
N TYR A 46 4.23 -3.54 -23.93
CA TYR A 46 3.26 -2.83 -24.76
C TYR A 46 3.03 -1.37 -24.40
N SER A 47 3.28 -0.97 -23.15
CA SER A 47 2.96 0.40 -22.73
C SER A 47 3.82 1.41 -23.49
N ILE A 48 3.22 2.51 -23.93
CA ILE A 48 3.88 3.65 -24.58
C ILE A 48 3.84 4.93 -23.72
N GLY A 49 3.24 4.84 -22.54
CA GLY A 49 3.00 5.99 -21.68
C GLY A 49 3.91 6.03 -20.45
N PRO A 50 3.59 6.93 -19.50
CA PRO A 50 4.29 7.03 -18.23
C PRO A 50 4.38 5.68 -17.51
N GLY A 51 5.44 5.48 -16.74
CA GLY A 51 5.65 4.25 -15.96
C GLY A 51 6.10 3.03 -16.75
N LYS A 52 6.20 3.07 -18.09
CA LYS A 52 6.69 1.93 -18.92
C LYS A 52 7.99 1.33 -18.35
N ASP A 53 8.96 2.18 -18.05
CA ASP A 53 10.28 1.77 -17.53
C ASP A 53 10.19 1.20 -16.10
N GLN A 54 9.12 1.53 -15.36
CA GLN A 54 8.79 0.95 -14.06
C GLN A 54 7.71 -0.14 -14.17
N ARG A 55 7.62 -0.82 -15.32
CA ARG A 55 6.65 -1.90 -15.56
C ARG A 55 5.20 -1.46 -15.31
N GLY A 56 4.89 -0.23 -15.71
CA GLY A 56 3.56 0.38 -15.60
C GLY A 56 3.29 1.07 -14.26
N ASP A 57 4.15 0.94 -13.25
CA ASP A 57 3.94 1.62 -11.97
C ASP A 57 4.11 3.13 -12.11
N LEU A 58 3.12 3.88 -11.64
CA LEU A 58 3.13 5.34 -11.65
C LEU A 58 3.44 5.92 -10.27
N GLY A 59 3.48 5.09 -9.23
CA GLY A 59 3.72 5.55 -7.86
C GLY A 59 2.46 6.13 -7.21
N PHE A 60 2.65 6.78 -6.06
CA PHE A 60 1.56 7.37 -5.27
C PHE A 60 1.22 8.76 -5.79
N PHE A 61 -0.08 9.01 -5.94
CA PHE A 61 -0.65 10.30 -6.31
C PHE A 61 -1.61 10.79 -5.24
N ASP A 62 -1.66 12.10 -5.10
CA ASP A 62 -2.86 12.73 -4.56
C ASP A 62 -3.95 12.67 -5.66
N PRO A 63 -5.20 12.28 -5.34
CA PRO A 63 -6.24 12.05 -6.35
C PRO A 63 -6.52 13.29 -7.20
N GLU A 64 -6.26 14.48 -6.67
CA GLU A 64 -6.40 15.76 -7.36
C GLU A 64 -5.37 15.96 -8.49
N ASP A 65 -4.23 15.26 -8.43
CA ASP A 65 -3.16 15.34 -9.43
C ASP A 65 -3.38 14.37 -10.61
N LEU A 66 -4.34 13.44 -10.49
CA LEU A 66 -4.69 12.51 -11.56
C LEU A 66 -5.64 13.17 -12.58
N LEU A 67 -5.48 12.81 -13.85
CA LEU A 67 -6.50 13.09 -14.87
C LEU A 67 -7.86 12.58 -14.38
N ALA A 68 -8.92 13.36 -14.60
CA ALA A 68 -10.24 13.10 -14.03
C ALA A 68 -10.74 11.66 -14.34
N GLU A 69 -10.51 11.19 -15.57
CA GLU A 69 -10.90 9.85 -16.02
C GLU A 69 -10.15 8.75 -15.26
N LEU A 70 -8.87 8.96 -14.97
CA LEU A 70 -8.04 8.02 -14.20
C LEU A 70 -8.41 8.07 -12.73
N ARG A 71 -8.62 9.28 -12.18
CA ARG A 71 -9.02 9.49 -10.79
C ARG A 71 -10.33 8.78 -10.49
N ASP A 72 -11.37 9.06 -11.27
CA ASP A 72 -12.72 8.56 -11.02
C ASP A 72 -12.73 7.02 -11.11
N THR A 73 -11.98 6.47 -12.07
CA THR A 73 -11.81 5.01 -12.18
C THR A 73 -11.02 4.45 -10.99
N ALA A 74 -9.86 5.03 -10.65
CA ALA A 74 -8.99 4.53 -9.58
C ALA A 74 -9.65 4.62 -8.19
N GLN A 75 -10.54 5.58 -7.97
CA GLN A 75 -11.31 5.69 -6.72
C GLN A 75 -12.35 4.58 -6.58
N GLN A 76 -12.92 4.10 -7.68
CA GLN A 76 -13.91 3.01 -7.70
C GLN A 76 -13.26 1.62 -7.61
N LEU A 77 -11.98 1.51 -7.95
CA LEU A 77 -11.25 0.24 -7.86
C LEU A 77 -10.88 -0.10 -6.42
N GLU A 78 -11.00 -1.38 -6.09
CA GLU A 78 -10.33 -1.98 -4.93
C GLU A 78 -8.84 -2.19 -5.20
N VAL A 79 -8.03 -2.30 -4.15
CA VAL A 79 -6.60 -2.62 -4.29
C VAL A 79 -6.45 -4.01 -4.91
N GLY A 80 -5.66 -4.10 -5.98
CA GLY A 80 -5.48 -5.29 -6.80
C GLY A 80 -6.46 -5.41 -7.98
N GLN A 81 -7.46 -4.53 -8.07
CA GLN A 81 -8.48 -4.61 -9.13
C GLN A 81 -8.03 -3.91 -10.42
N LEU A 82 -8.39 -4.51 -11.55
CA LEU A 82 -8.20 -3.96 -12.90
C LEU A 82 -9.41 -3.15 -13.34
N SER A 83 -9.16 -2.04 -14.05
CA SER A 83 -10.19 -1.29 -14.75
C SER A 83 -10.63 -1.96 -16.05
N GLY A 84 -11.67 -1.39 -16.67
CA GLY A 84 -11.90 -1.53 -18.11
C GLY A 84 -10.90 -0.69 -18.92
N ILE A 85 -11.18 -0.54 -20.22
CA ILE A 85 -10.42 0.35 -21.10
C ILE A 85 -10.90 1.77 -20.87
N ILE A 86 -9.95 2.68 -20.61
CA ILE A 86 -10.21 4.11 -20.39
C ILE A 86 -9.66 4.87 -21.59
N ALA A 87 -10.50 5.67 -22.24
CA ALA A 87 -10.06 6.60 -23.26
C ALA A 87 -9.34 7.79 -22.62
N VAL A 88 -8.18 8.16 -23.17
CA VAL A 88 -7.38 9.33 -22.75
C VAL A 88 -7.02 10.15 -23.98
N THR A 89 -6.57 11.39 -23.79
CA THR A 89 -6.32 12.36 -24.88
C THR A 89 -5.53 11.78 -26.06
N ASN A 90 -4.57 10.90 -25.81
CA ASN A 90 -3.69 10.31 -26.84
C ASN A 90 -3.80 8.79 -26.95
N GLY A 91 -4.99 8.21 -26.71
CA GLY A 91 -5.23 6.78 -26.94
C GLY A 91 -6.05 6.15 -25.82
N PHE A 92 -5.59 4.99 -25.35
CA PHE A 92 -6.31 4.17 -24.39
C PHE A 92 -5.38 3.70 -23.29
N CYS A 93 -5.94 3.47 -22.11
CA CYS A 93 -5.19 2.83 -21.04
C CYS A 93 -6.03 1.84 -20.22
N ILE A 94 -5.32 0.94 -19.55
CA ILE A 94 -5.86 0.04 -18.53
C ILE A 94 -5.11 0.34 -17.25
N VAL A 95 -5.86 0.51 -16.16
CA VAL A 95 -5.35 0.89 -14.85
C VAL A 95 -5.57 -0.24 -13.86
N MET A 96 -4.61 -0.43 -12.97
CA MET A 96 -4.74 -1.27 -11.78
C MET A 96 -4.47 -0.41 -10.56
N LYS A 97 -5.35 -0.45 -9.56
CA LYS A 97 -5.04 0.16 -8.26
C LYS A 97 -4.15 -0.79 -7.50
N THR A 98 -2.92 -0.39 -7.21
CA THR A 98 -1.92 -1.24 -6.56
C THR A 98 -1.84 -1.02 -5.07
N ASP A 99 -2.21 0.16 -4.58
CA ASP A 99 -2.16 0.48 -3.16
C ASP A 99 -3.03 1.70 -2.84
N GLN A 100 -3.37 1.89 -1.57
CA GLN A 100 -4.08 3.05 -1.06
C GLN A 100 -3.67 3.33 0.39
N LYS A 101 -3.27 4.56 0.65
CA LYS A 101 -3.00 5.05 2.01
C LYS A 101 -4.13 5.96 2.44
N THR A 102 -4.94 5.47 3.37
CA THR A 102 -5.95 6.31 4.03
C THR A 102 -5.43 6.81 5.37
N PRO A 103 -5.88 7.97 5.83
CA PRO A 103 -5.56 8.50 7.15
C PRO A 103 -5.90 7.53 8.28
N GLU A 104 -7.05 6.85 8.18
CA GLU A 104 -7.50 5.86 9.16
C GLU A 104 -6.57 4.64 9.17
N ALA A 105 -6.13 4.17 7.99
CA ALA A 105 -5.16 3.09 7.88
C ALA A 105 -3.80 3.47 8.48
N LEU A 106 -3.36 4.71 8.27
CA LEU A 106 -2.11 5.23 8.85
C LEU A 106 -2.21 5.37 10.38
N GLU A 107 -3.33 5.88 10.89
CA GLU A 107 -3.59 5.98 12.33
C GLU A 107 -3.66 4.60 12.99
N ALA A 108 -4.35 3.64 12.36
CA ALA A 108 -4.41 2.26 12.84
C ALA A 108 -3.02 1.62 12.88
N MET A 109 -2.19 1.82 11.85
CA MET A 109 -0.80 1.35 11.86
C MET A 109 0.03 2.02 12.95
N ALA A 110 -0.08 3.34 13.13
CA ALA A 110 0.65 4.07 14.16
C ALA A 110 0.31 3.55 15.56
N LYS A 111 -0.98 3.35 15.85
CA LYS A 111 -1.45 2.77 17.10
C LYS A 111 -0.93 1.35 17.32
N GLN A 112 -0.88 0.55 16.26
CA GLN A 112 -0.34 -0.81 16.34
C GLN A 112 1.17 -0.82 16.64
N ILE A 113 1.94 0.10 16.07
CA ILE A 113 3.38 0.27 16.36
C ILE A 113 3.58 0.67 17.83
N GLU A 114 2.85 1.67 18.31
CA GLU A 114 2.90 2.12 19.72
C GLU A 114 2.58 0.97 20.68
N GLN A 115 1.55 0.16 20.35
CA GLN A 115 1.20 -1.02 21.14
C GLN A 115 2.31 -2.06 21.15
N TRP A 116 2.97 -2.33 20.03
CA TRP A 116 4.09 -3.27 19.97
C TRP A 116 5.29 -2.80 20.79
N GLU A 117 5.65 -1.53 20.69
CA GLU A 117 6.75 -0.93 21.47
C GLU A 117 6.48 -1.03 22.97
N PHE A 118 5.27 -0.68 23.41
CA PHE A 118 4.88 -0.78 24.81
C PHE A 118 4.97 -2.22 25.37
N HIS A 119 4.55 -3.22 24.59
CA HIS A 119 4.66 -4.62 25.01
C HIS A 119 6.11 -5.12 25.03
N GLN A 120 6.95 -4.62 24.13
CA GLN A 120 8.35 -4.98 24.08
C GLN A 120 9.12 -4.44 25.29
N ASP A 121 8.82 -3.21 25.72
CA ASP A 121 9.40 -2.61 26.92
C ASP A 121 8.99 -3.38 28.19
N GLN A 122 7.71 -3.75 28.33
CA GLN A 122 7.26 -4.57 29.47
C GLN A 122 7.91 -5.97 29.48
N ALA A 123 8.08 -6.59 28.32
CA ALA A 123 8.74 -7.89 28.21
C ALA A 123 10.23 -7.79 28.57
N ALA A 124 10.91 -6.73 28.13
CA ALA A 124 12.30 -6.46 28.49
C ALA A 124 12.44 -6.24 30.00
N GLU A 125 11.57 -5.41 30.59
CA GLU A 125 11.59 -5.12 32.03
C GLU A 125 11.29 -6.37 32.87
N PHE A 126 10.29 -7.17 32.48
CA PHE A 126 10.01 -8.47 33.10
C PHE A 126 11.22 -9.42 33.01
N TYR A 127 11.86 -9.52 31.84
CA TYR A 127 13.05 -10.36 31.65
C TYR A 127 14.21 -9.90 32.54
N PHE A 128 14.47 -8.59 32.62
CA PHE A 128 15.50 -8.03 33.50
C PHE A 128 15.20 -8.32 34.98
N GLN A 129 13.99 -8.01 35.45
CA GLN A 129 13.60 -8.20 36.85
C GLN A 129 13.73 -9.66 37.30
N ASN A 130 13.30 -10.62 36.47
CA ASN A 130 13.39 -12.04 36.81
C ASN A 130 14.84 -12.53 36.88
N ARG A 131 15.70 -12.13 35.93
CA ARG A 131 17.11 -12.56 35.93
C ARG A 131 17.90 -12.01 37.12
N PHE A 132 17.64 -10.76 37.52
CA PHE A 132 18.23 -10.21 38.74
C PHE A 132 17.70 -10.90 40.01
N GLY A 133 16.41 -11.24 40.04
CA GLY A 133 15.80 -11.99 41.13
C GLY A 133 16.39 -13.39 41.31
N GLU A 134 16.64 -14.11 40.21
CA GLU A 134 17.31 -15.42 40.24
C GLU A 134 18.76 -15.32 40.70
N ALA A 135 19.53 -14.36 40.16
CA ALA A 135 20.91 -14.16 40.56
C ALA A 135 21.04 -13.80 42.06
N ALA A 136 20.14 -12.94 42.57
CA ALA A 136 20.10 -12.57 43.98
C ALA A 136 19.70 -13.75 44.90
N ARG A 137 18.75 -14.58 44.45
CA ARG A 137 18.33 -15.79 45.18
C ARG A 137 19.46 -16.81 45.29
N HIS A 138 20.17 -17.05 44.19
CA HIS A 138 21.32 -17.98 44.17
C HIS A 138 22.49 -17.47 45.03
N ALA A 139 22.76 -16.16 45.03
CA ALA A 139 23.80 -15.58 45.88
C ALA A 139 23.48 -15.71 47.38
N ARG A 140 22.19 -15.62 47.75
CA ARG A 140 21.72 -15.75 49.13
C ARG A 140 21.79 -17.21 49.61
N GLU A 141 21.36 -18.15 48.78
CA GLU A 141 21.49 -19.58 49.07
C GLU A 141 22.97 -20.00 49.21
N ALA A 142 23.88 -19.47 48.40
CA ALA A 142 25.31 -19.76 48.50
C ALA A 142 25.96 -19.22 49.79
N LEU A 143 25.40 -18.15 50.38
CA LEU A 143 25.85 -17.55 51.64
C LEU A 143 25.29 -18.24 52.89
N GLU A 144 24.16 -18.92 52.78
CA GLU A 144 23.55 -19.68 53.90
C GLU A 144 24.16 -21.09 54.07
N ILE A 145 24.94 -21.56 53.09
CA ILE A 145 25.59 -22.88 53.09
C ILE A 145 27.08 -22.79 53.51
N ALA A 146 27.61 -21.58 53.74
CA ALA A 146 29.00 -21.32 54.18
C ALA A 146 29.08 -21.03 55.68
#